data_AF-A0A6A6E1K8-F1
#
_entry.id   AF-A0A6A6E1K8-F1
#
_cell.length_a   1.000
_cell.length_b   1.000
_cell.length_c   1.000
_cell.angle_alpha   90.00
_cell.angle_beta   90.00
_cell.angle_gamma   90.00
#
_symmetry.space_group_name_H-M   'P 1'
#
loop_
_entity.id
_entity.type
_entity.pdbx_description
1 polymer ?
#
loop_
_entity_poly.entity_id
_entity_poly.type
_entity_poly.pdbx_seq_one_letter_code
_entity_poly.pdbx_strand_id
1 'polypeptide(L)'
;MVKLEEVIDEEFLRTQEGPQDDDDWDTDTDSDTSSIASLTPDETLYERFLALQDIIPASYRRSINAKVSTASSWFKSGLVMGGKTLWVVSTSALLLGVPWALAYSEEQQLAEMDREMKMQQSANEVS
;
A
#
# COMPACT_ATOMS: atom_id res chain seq x y z
N MET A 1 18.54 -20.70 63.03
CA MET A 1 17.39 -20.63 62.10
C MET A 1 16.52 -19.48 62.56
N VAL A 2 16.27 -18.50 61.69
CA VAL A 2 15.44 -17.31 62.00
C VAL A 2 14.02 -17.62 61.54
N LYS A 3 13.02 -17.41 62.40
CA LYS A 3 11.61 -17.50 62.02
C LYS A 3 11.20 -16.16 61.42
N LEU A 4 10.64 -16.19 60.22
CA LEU A 4 10.01 -15.04 59.59
C LEU A 4 8.51 -15.13 59.88
N GLU A 5 7.96 -14.07 60.45
CA GLU A 5 6.53 -13.90 60.67
C GLU A 5 6.04 -12.87 59.66
N GLU A 6 5.07 -13.26 58.83
CA GLU A 6 4.48 -12.37 57.84
C GLU A 6 3.41 -11.53 58.54
N VAL A 7 3.68 -10.24 58.69
CA VAL A 7 2.71 -9.25 59.18
C VAL A 7 1.94 -8.75 57.96
N ILE A 8 0.63 -8.99 57.93
CA ILE A 8 -0.27 -8.55 56.86
C ILE A 8 -0.61 -7.07 57.11
N ASP A 9 -0.50 -6.24 56.07
CA ASP A 9 -0.80 -4.80 56.17
C ASP A 9 -2.29 -4.55 56.45
N GLU A 10 -2.58 -3.67 57.41
CA GLU A 10 -3.95 -3.35 57.84
C GLU A 10 -4.81 -2.72 56.72
N GLU A 11 -4.18 -2.08 55.72
CA GLU A 11 -4.89 -1.55 54.55
C GLU A 11 -5.50 -2.63 53.67
N PHE A 12 -4.95 -3.86 53.67
CA PHE A 12 -5.51 -4.98 52.91
C PHE A 12 -6.81 -5.52 53.51
N LEU A 13 -7.06 -5.24 54.80
CA LEU A 13 -8.29 -5.64 55.50
C LEU A 13 -9.39 -4.59 55.41
N ARG A 14 -9.11 -3.42 54.82
CA ARG A 14 -10.10 -2.35 54.70
C ARG A 14 -11.11 -2.68 53.61
N THR A 15 -12.36 -2.90 54.01
CA THR A 15 -13.48 -3.00 53.07
C THR A 15 -13.66 -1.66 52.36
N GLN A 16 -13.71 -1.67 51.03
CA GLN A 16 -13.90 -0.47 50.22
C GLN A 16 -15.33 0.07 50.42
N GLU A 17 -15.45 1.29 50.93
CA GLU A 17 -16.73 2.01 51.04
C GLU A 17 -17.12 2.52 49.65
N GLY A 18 -17.73 1.64 48.85
CA GLY A 18 -18.43 1.98 47.61
C GLY A 18 -19.93 2.11 47.88
N PRO A 19 -20.69 2.74 46.97
CA PRO A 19 -22.15 2.73 47.03
C PRO A 19 -22.65 1.29 47.15
N GLN A 20 -23.45 0.99 48.16
CA GLN A 20 -24.27 -0.23 48.20
C GLN A 20 -25.40 -0.02 47.19
N ASP A 21 -25.34 -0.73 46.07
CA ASP A 21 -26.48 -0.86 45.17
C ASP A 21 -27.53 -1.72 45.89
N ASP A 22 -28.52 -1.06 46.50
CA ASP A 22 -29.78 -1.69 46.85
C ASP A 22 -30.58 -1.82 45.55
N ASP A 23 -30.78 -3.07 45.13
CA ASP A 23 -31.52 -3.47 43.93
C ASP A 23 -32.91 -2.82 43.83
N ASP A 24 -33.13 -1.95 42.84
CA ASP A 24 -34.41 -1.83 42.12
C ASP A 24 -34.21 -1.07 40.80
N TRP A 25 -33.52 -1.71 39.86
CA TRP A 25 -33.54 -1.28 38.45
C TRP A 25 -34.85 -1.78 37.82
N ASP A 26 -35.93 -1.03 37.99
CA ASP A 26 -37.19 -1.26 37.29
C ASP A 26 -36.96 -1.16 35.78
N THR A 27 -36.86 -2.33 35.13
CA THR A 27 -36.54 -2.46 33.70
C THR A 27 -37.82 -2.62 32.85
N ASP A 28 -39.01 -2.40 33.43
CA ASP A 28 -40.29 -2.65 32.76
C ASP A 28 -40.97 -1.38 32.22
N THR A 29 -40.25 -0.26 32.12
CA THR A 29 -40.71 0.86 31.27
C THR A 29 -40.42 0.52 29.81
N ASP A 30 -41.48 0.19 29.09
CA ASP A 30 -41.56 -0.02 27.65
C ASP A 30 -40.51 0.80 26.88
N SER A 31 -39.58 0.05 26.29
CA SER A 31 -38.48 0.52 25.47
C SER A 31 -38.96 1.33 24.25
N ASP A 32 -39.09 2.64 24.43
CA ASP A 32 -39.13 3.64 23.35
C ASP A 32 -37.84 3.61 22.49
N THR A 33 -36.82 2.86 22.91
CA THR A 33 -35.54 2.69 22.22
C THR A 33 -35.62 1.71 21.05
N SER A 34 -36.71 0.97 20.89
CA SER A 34 -36.90 0.04 19.78
C SER A 34 -37.24 0.74 18.46
N SER A 35 -37.71 2.01 18.52
CA SER A 35 -38.01 2.82 17.34
C SER A 35 -36.78 3.45 16.68
N ILE A 36 -35.76 3.83 17.46
CA ILE A 36 -34.54 4.50 16.95
C ILE A 36 -33.61 3.54 16.18
N ALA A 37 -33.70 2.24 16.47
CA ALA A 37 -32.93 1.19 15.78
C ALA A 37 -33.45 0.89 14.37
N SER A 38 -34.69 1.28 14.06
CA SER A 38 -35.33 1.01 12.75
C SER A 38 -35.09 2.09 11.70
N LEU A 39 -34.64 3.28 12.13
CA LEU A 39 -34.26 4.38 11.24
C LEU A 39 -32.77 4.22 10.95
N THR A 40 -32.40 3.35 10.00
CA THR A 40 -31.05 3.39 9.43
C THR A 40 -30.90 4.77 8.78
N PRO A 41 -30.03 5.66 9.30
CA PRO A 41 -29.77 6.94 8.66
C PRO A 41 -29.27 6.66 7.24
N ASP A 42 -29.59 7.53 6.28
CA ASP A 42 -29.00 7.48 4.94
C ASP A 42 -27.53 7.91 5.04
N GLU A 43 -26.71 7.02 5.61
CA GLU A 43 -25.29 7.22 5.83
C GLU A 43 -24.52 6.85 4.57
N THR A 44 -23.61 7.73 4.17
CA THR A 44 -22.75 7.45 3.01
C THR A 44 -21.68 6.42 3.38
N LEU A 45 -21.14 5.71 2.38
CA LEU A 45 -19.99 4.82 2.60
C LEU A 45 -18.82 5.57 3.26
N TYR A 46 -18.66 6.86 2.96
CA TYR A 46 -17.64 7.71 3.57
C TYR A 46 -17.87 7.93 5.07
N GLU A 47 -19.11 8.20 5.48
CA GLU A 47 -19.47 8.36 6.90
C GLU A 47 -19.26 7.05 7.67
N ARG A 48 -19.56 5.90 7.05
CA ARG A 48 -19.20 4.58 7.62
C ARG A 48 -17.70 4.40 7.82
N PHE A 49 -16.87 4.80 6.85
CA PHE A 49 -15.41 4.74 6.98
C PHE A 49 -14.88 5.68 8.07
N LEU A 50 -15.45 6.88 8.21
CA LEU A 50 -15.10 7.79 9.28
C LEU A 50 -15.54 7.25 10.65
N ALA A 51 -16.73 6.66 10.77
CA ALA A 51 -17.20 6.06 12.02
C ALA A 51 -16.30 4.89 12.47
N LEU A 52 -15.78 4.11 11.52
CA LEU A 52 -14.79 3.06 11.78
C LEU A 52 -13.48 3.60 12.38
N GLN A 53 -13.13 4.87 12.15
CA GLN A 53 -11.93 5.50 12.71
C GLN A 53 -11.98 5.59 14.24
N ASP A 54 -13.15 5.85 14.81
CA ASP A 54 -13.33 6.05 16.26
C ASP A 54 -13.26 4.74 17.06
N ILE A 55 -13.51 3.61 16.39
CA ILE A 55 -13.39 2.25 16.97
C ILE A 55 -11.90 1.83 17.11
N ILE A 56 -10.96 2.51 16.44
CA ILE A 56 -9.54 2.10 16.41
C ILE A 56 -8.79 2.59 17.65
N PRO A 57 -8.24 1.68 18.49
CA PRO A 57 -7.48 2.05 19.68
C PRO A 57 -6.17 2.77 19.34
N ALA A 58 -5.73 3.65 20.25
CA ALA A 58 -4.56 4.52 20.05
C ALA A 58 -3.27 3.75 19.71
N SER A 59 -3.11 2.53 20.24
CA SER A 59 -1.98 1.64 19.97
C SER A 59 -1.89 1.21 18.50
N TYR A 60 -3.03 1.06 17.80
CA TYR A 60 -3.06 0.64 16.41
C TYR A 60 -2.76 1.78 15.42
N ARG A 61 -3.08 3.03 15.77
CA ARG A 61 -2.90 4.22 14.91
C ARG A 61 -1.46 4.37 14.41
N ARG A 62 -0.46 4.13 15.27
CA ARG A 62 0.97 4.18 14.90
C ARG A 62 1.33 3.11 13.87
N SER A 63 0.85 1.89 14.08
CA SER A 63 1.18 0.74 13.25
C SER A 63 0.58 0.85 11.84
N ILE A 64 -0.66 1.36 11.74
CA ILE A 64 -1.34 1.62 10.47
C ILE A 64 -0.60 2.73 9.72
N ASN A 65 -0.30 3.85 10.38
CA ASN A 65 0.42 4.94 9.75
C ASN A 65 1.82 4.52 9.29
N ALA A 66 2.52 3.68 10.05
CA ALA A 66 3.81 3.14 9.67
C ALA A 66 3.71 2.20 8.44
N LYS A 67 2.67 1.36 8.37
CA LYS A 67 2.43 0.49 7.21
C LYS A 67 2.09 1.29 5.96
N VAL A 68 1.19 2.26 6.08
CA VAL A 68 0.77 3.14 4.98
C VAL A 68 1.93 4.02 4.51
N SER A 69 2.71 4.59 5.43
CA SER A 69 3.90 5.38 5.08
C SER A 69 4.97 4.52 4.41
N THR A 70 5.20 3.31 4.89
CA THR A 70 6.16 2.37 4.28
C THR A 70 5.70 1.99 2.87
N ALA A 71 4.46 1.56 2.70
CA ALA A 71 3.90 1.18 1.40
C ALA A 71 3.93 2.34 0.40
N SER A 72 3.49 3.53 0.82
CA SER A 72 3.51 4.72 -0.04
C SER A 72 4.94 5.19 -0.34
N SER A 73 5.87 5.09 0.61
CA SER A 73 7.28 5.42 0.37
C SER A 73 7.94 4.45 -0.62
N TRP A 74 7.62 3.16 -0.54
CA TRP A 74 8.11 2.16 -1.49
C TRP A 74 7.59 2.41 -2.90
N PHE A 75 6.29 2.72 -3.03
CA PHE A 75 5.71 3.05 -4.31
C PHE A 75 6.32 4.32 -4.92
N LYS A 76 6.45 5.38 -4.12
CA LYS A 76 7.11 6.63 -4.56
C LYS A 76 8.56 6.39 -4.97
N SER A 77 9.32 5.66 -4.16
CA SER A 77 10.70 5.30 -4.48
C SER A 77 10.79 4.44 -5.74
N GLY A 78 9.86 3.50 -5.94
CA GLY A 78 9.76 2.69 -7.14
C GLY A 78 9.50 3.51 -8.40
N LEU A 79 8.56 4.46 -8.34
CA LEU A 79 8.29 5.38 -9.45
C LEU A 79 9.47 6.29 -9.77
N VAL A 80 10.12 6.87 -8.75
CA VAL A 80 11.27 7.75 -8.95
C VAL A 80 12.45 6.98 -9.53
N MET A 81 12.75 5.79 -8.99
CA MET A 81 13.84 4.97 -9.49
C MET A 81 13.53 4.46 -10.89
N GLY A 82 12.32 3.97 -11.13
CA GLY A 82 11.85 3.53 -12.45
C GLY A 82 11.89 4.64 -13.50
N GLY A 83 11.45 5.85 -13.15
CA GLY A 83 11.52 7.02 -14.02
C GLY A 83 12.97 7.38 -14.37
N LYS A 84 13.87 7.38 -13.38
CA LYS A 84 15.30 7.60 -13.62
C LYS A 84 15.93 6.53 -14.51
N THR A 85 15.64 5.25 -14.27
CA THR A 85 16.18 4.16 -15.08
C THR A 85 15.65 4.21 -16.50
N LEU A 86 14.34 4.44 -16.67
CA LEU A 86 13.71 4.56 -17.98
C LEU A 86 14.29 5.74 -18.76
N TRP A 87 14.51 6.87 -18.08
CA TRP A 87 15.12 8.05 -18.69
C TRP A 87 16.54 7.77 -19.20
N VAL A 88 17.38 7.16 -18.35
CA VAL A 88 18.75 6.82 -18.73
C VAL A 88 18.76 5.81 -19.88
N VAL A 89 17.98 4.73 -19.78
CA VAL A 89 17.90 3.71 -20.83
C VAL A 89 17.38 4.30 -22.14
N SER A 90 16.32 5.11 -22.08
CA SER A 90 15.76 5.79 -23.26
C SER A 90 16.79 6.70 -23.92
N THR A 91 17.48 7.53 -23.14
CA THR A 91 18.51 8.43 -23.66
C THR A 91 19.70 7.66 -24.24
N SER A 92 20.19 6.64 -23.53
CA SER A 92 21.27 5.77 -24.00
C SER A 92 20.90 5.04 -25.29
N ALA A 93 19.67 4.54 -25.38
CA ALA A 93 19.16 3.88 -26.58
C ALA A 93 19.08 4.83 -27.77
N LEU A 94 18.67 6.09 -27.58
CA LEU A 94 18.66 7.06 -28.66
C LEU A 94 20.08 7.45 -29.09
N LEU A 95 20.98 7.68 -28.13
CA LEU A 95 22.34 8.13 -28.41
C LEU A 95 23.17 7.08 -29.16
N LEU A 96 23.00 5.80 -28.80
CA LEU A 96 23.71 4.69 -29.45
C LEU A 96 22.93 4.09 -30.62
N GLY A 97 21.61 4.02 -30.50
CA GLY A 97 20.73 3.38 -31.48
C GLY A 97 20.57 4.19 -32.75
N VAL A 98 20.56 5.52 -32.70
CA VAL A 98 20.45 6.35 -33.91
C VAL A 98 21.68 6.21 -34.82
N PRO A 99 22.93 6.37 -34.34
CA PRO A 99 24.10 6.13 -35.18
C PRO A 99 24.19 4.69 -35.69
N TRP A 100 23.83 3.71 -34.85
CA TRP A 100 23.82 2.31 -35.24
C TRP A 100 22.79 2.02 -36.34
N ALA A 101 21.58 2.55 -36.21
CA ALA A 101 20.52 2.39 -37.20
C ALA A 101 20.89 3.01 -38.56
N LEU A 102 21.56 4.17 -38.55
CA LEU A 102 22.06 4.79 -39.79
C LEU A 102 23.09 3.91 -40.48
N ALA A 103 24.13 3.47 -39.77
CA ALA A 103 25.17 2.60 -40.33
C ALA A 103 24.59 1.28 -40.86
N TYR A 104 23.64 0.69 -40.14
CA TYR A 104 22.96 -0.53 -40.57
C TYR A 104 22.15 -0.33 -41.85
N SER A 105 21.49 0.83 -42.02
CA SER A 105 20.73 1.13 -43.24
C SER A 105 21.62 1.27 -44.47
N GLU A 106 22.82 1.83 -44.32
CA GLU A 106 23.81 1.94 -45.41
C GLU A 106 24.34 0.56 -45.81
N GLU A 107 24.63 -0.31 -44.85
CA GLU A 107 25.05 -1.69 -45.11
C GLU A 107 23.96 -2.48 -45.86
N GLN A 108 22.69 -2.29 -45.50
CA GLN A 108 21.57 -2.91 -46.23
C GLN A 108 21.48 -2.43 -47.68
N GLN A 109 21.62 -1.12 -47.94
CA GLN A 109 21.59 -0.57 -49.29
C GLN A 109 22.74 -1.11 -50.16
N LEU A 110 23.95 -1.17 -49.60
CA LEU A 110 25.11 -1.76 -50.30
C LEU A 110 24.90 -3.24 -50.62
N ALA A 111 24.36 -4.01 -49.67
CA ALA A 111 24.07 -5.43 -49.86
C ALA A 111 23.00 -5.68 -50.95
N GLU A 112 22.04 -4.78 -51.12
CA GLU A 112 21.06 -4.84 -52.21
C GLU A 112 21.71 -4.52 -53.56
N MET A 113 22.54 -3.47 -53.62
CA MET A 113 23.28 -3.12 -54.83
C MET A 113 24.21 -4.26 -55.28
N ASP A 114 24.93 -4.89 -54.36
CA ASP A 114 25.78 -6.05 -54.65
C ASP A 114 24.99 -7.25 -55.17
N ARG A 115 23.78 -7.48 -54.63
CA ARG A 115 22.88 -8.52 -55.15
C ARG A 115 22.43 -8.22 -56.57
N GLU A 116 22.06 -6.99 -56.88
CA GLU A 116 21.65 -6.57 -58.23
C GLU A 116 22.78 -6.74 -59.23
N MET A 117 23.99 -6.29 -58.89
CA MET A 117 25.16 -6.45 -59.75
C MET A 117 25.49 -7.93 -59.99
N LYS A 118 25.41 -8.78 -58.96
CA LYS A 118 25.64 -10.22 -59.10
C LYS A 118 24.60 -10.88 -60.00
N MET A 119 23.33 -10.49 -59.91
CA MET A 119 22.28 -10.98 -60.80
C MET A 119 22.54 -10.54 -62.25
N GLN A 120 22.93 -9.29 -62.48
CA GLN A 120 23.28 -8.80 -63.82
C GLN A 120 24.51 -9.52 -64.40
N GLN A 121 25.56 -9.73 -63.61
CA GLN A 121 26.74 -10.51 -64.04
C GLN A 121 26.35 -11.95 -64.37
N SER A 122 25.57 -12.62 -63.52
CA SER A 122 25.11 -13.98 -63.77
C SER A 122 24.20 -14.09 -65.00
N ALA A 123 23.41 -13.06 -65.31
CA ALA A 123 22.59 -13.02 -66.52
C ALA A 123 23.45 -12.84 -67.79
N ASN A 124 24.55 -12.08 -67.70
CA ASN A 124 25.47 -11.82 -68.81
C ASN A 124 26.43 -13.00 -69.08
N GLU A 125 26.71 -13.85 -68.10
CA GLU A 125 27.58 -15.03 -68.25
C GLU A 125 26.86 -16.27 -68.84
N VAL A 126 25.53 -16.26 -68.89
CA VAL A 126 24.70 -17.41 -69.34
C VAL A 126 24.07 -17.17 -70.73
N SER A 127 24.37 -16.05 -71.38
CA SER A 127 24.05 -15.77 -72.81
C SER A 127 25.29 -15.85 -73.68
#